data_AF-A0A2N1XTB7-F1
#
_entry.id   AF-A0A2N1XTB7-F1
#
_cell.length_a   1.000
_cell.length_b   1.000
_cell.length_c   1.000
_cell.angle_alpha   90.00
_cell.angle_beta   90.00
_cell.angle_gamma   90.00
#
_symmetry.space_group_name_H-M   'P 1'
#
loop_
_entity.id
_entity.type
_entity.pdbx_description
1 polymer ?
#
loop_
_entity_poly.entity_id
_entity_poly.type
_entity_poly.pdbx_seq_one_letter_code
_entity_poly.pdbx_strand_id
1 'polypeptide(L)'
;MKQLLFSTLLLTCAIAFADDAKNEWHNTTLSDATIKKIQASRYQYHKCIAREMQAAAALKQDIRSGTEAIVKKCENELAVIRKVYIEEKVPAVIADRHLKQLRLQSTRNVLKQMMFAEAARKANQQ
;
A
#
# COMPACT_ATOMS: atom_id res chain seq x y z
N MET A 1 35.91 52.88 3.33
CA MET A 1 36.15 51.55 3.95
C MET A 1 34.88 50.77 4.33
N LYS A 2 33.65 51.32 4.22
CA LYS A 2 32.41 50.59 4.55
C LYS A 2 31.86 49.73 3.38
N GLN A 3 32.20 50.10 2.15
CA GLN A 3 31.79 49.42 0.91
C GLN A 3 32.56 48.10 0.67
N LEU A 4 33.79 47.98 1.20
CA LEU A 4 34.61 46.77 1.08
C LEU A 4 34.12 45.62 1.98
N LEU A 5 33.41 45.93 3.07
CA LEU A 5 32.84 44.94 3.98
C LEU A 5 31.59 44.27 3.42
N PHE A 6 30.84 44.95 2.55
CA PHE A 6 29.65 44.37 1.92
C PHE A 6 30.01 43.43 0.76
N SER A 7 31.07 43.73 0.00
CA SER A 7 31.50 42.89 -1.12
C SER A 7 32.12 41.56 -0.67
N THR A 8 32.78 41.52 0.50
CA THR A 8 33.33 40.26 1.04
C THR A 8 32.25 39.35 1.63
N LEU A 9 31.18 39.91 2.19
CA LEU A 9 30.06 39.13 2.73
C LEU A 9 29.23 38.44 1.64
N LEU A 10 29.10 39.06 0.47
CA LEU A 10 28.36 38.47 -0.67
C LEU A 10 29.12 37.32 -1.34
N LEU A 11 30.46 37.33 -1.31
CA LEU A 11 31.28 36.26 -1.88
C LEU A 11 31.22 34.97 -1.04
N THR A 12 31.03 35.07 0.27
CA THR A 12 30.96 33.91 1.18
C THR A 12 29.65 33.11 1.09
N CYS A 13 28.58 33.68 0.54
CA CYS A 13 27.31 32.96 0.39
C CYS A 13 27.29 31.97 -0.80
N ALA A 14 28.25 32.04 -1.73
CA ALA A 14 28.23 31.23 -2.96
C ALA A 14 28.87 29.84 -2.81
N ILE A 15 29.42 29.49 -1.65
CA ILE A 15 30.22 28.27 -1.45
C ILE A 15 29.57 27.25 -0.51
N ALA A 16 28.32 27.49 -0.09
CA ALA A 16 27.54 26.50 0.65
C ALA A 16 26.99 25.44 -0.31
N PHE A 17 27.85 24.52 -0.75
CA PHE A 17 27.41 23.27 -1.38
C PHE A 17 27.01 22.30 -0.27
N ALA A 18 25.79 21.79 -0.33
CA ALA A 18 25.35 20.69 0.53
C ALA A 18 26.07 19.41 0.09
N ASP A 19 27.29 19.19 0.57
CA ASP A 19 28.02 17.92 0.45
C ASP A 19 27.46 16.92 1.46
N ASP A 20 26.20 16.53 1.24
CA ASP A 20 25.58 15.42 1.95
C ASP A 20 25.68 14.17 1.06
N ALA A 21 26.87 13.57 1.00
CA ALA A 21 27.07 12.24 0.40
C ALA A 21 26.13 11.17 1.00
N LYS A 22 25.55 11.44 2.18
CA LYS A 22 24.54 10.61 2.86
C LYS A 22 23.10 10.83 2.38
N ASN A 23 22.80 11.91 1.66
CA ASN A 23 21.48 12.24 1.14
C ASN A 23 21.40 12.17 -0.39
N GLU A 24 22.42 11.64 -1.06
CA GLU A 24 22.29 11.31 -2.48
C GLU A 24 21.20 10.24 -2.64
N TRP A 25 20.14 10.61 -3.36
CA TRP A 25 19.09 9.68 -3.70
C TRP A 25 19.64 8.61 -4.64
N HIS A 26 19.83 7.40 -4.14
CA HIS A 26 20.13 6.24 -4.98
C HIS A 26 18.82 5.61 -5.43
N ASN A 27 18.58 5.61 -6.75
CA ASN A 27 17.45 4.90 -7.32
C ASN A 27 17.57 3.41 -6.97
N THR A 28 16.63 2.91 -6.17
CA THR A 28 16.55 1.48 -5.86
C THR A 28 15.38 0.90 -6.63
N THR A 29 15.68 -0.07 -7.50
CA THR A 29 14.68 -0.86 -8.19
C THR A 29 14.55 -2.22 -7.51
N LEU A 30 13.33 -2.69 -7.36
CA LEU A 30 13.11 -4.07 -6.93
C LEU A 30 13.52 -5.01 -8.07
N SER A 31 14.19 -6.11 -7.75
CA SER A 31 14.50 -7.12 -8.75
C SER A 31 13.21 -7.76 -9.30
N ASP A 32 13.24 -8.24 -10.54
CA ASP A 32 12.10 -8.97 -11.12
C ASP A 32 11.71 -10.20 -10.29
N ALA A 33 12.71 -10.86 -9.67
CA ALA A 33 12.47 -11.99 -8.77
C ALA A 33 11.68 -11.56 -7.53
N THR A 34 12.07 -10.45 -6.90
CA THR A 34 11.37 -9.83 -5.77
C THR A 34 9.95 -9.45 -6.15
N ILE A 35 9.78 -8.79 -7.31
CA ILE A 35 8.47 -8.38 -7.83
C ILE A 35 7.56 -9.60 -8.03
N LYS A 36 8.07 -10.68 -8.64
CA LYS A 36 7.32 -11.92 -8.83
C LYS A 36 6.88 -12.55 -7.51
N LYS A 37 7.74 -12.59 -6.49
CA LYS A 37 7.36 -13.11 -5.14
C LYS A 37 6.25 -12.28 -4.50
N ILE A 38 6.35 -10.94 -4.59
CA ILE A 38 5.33 -10.02 -4.08
C ILE A 38 4.01 -10.24 -4.84
N GLN A 39 4.05 -10.37 -6.16
CA GLN A 39 2.87 -10.60 -6.99
C GLN A 39 2.21 -11.94 -6.69
N ALA A 40 2.98 -13.02 -6.50
CA ALA A 40 2.47 -14.32 -6.12
C ALA A 40 1.75 -14.28 -4.76
N SER A 41 2.34 -13.59 -3.78
CA SER A 41 1.74 -13.43 -2.45
C SER A 41 0.48 -12.54 -2.51
N ARG A 42 0.50 -11.48 -3.33
CA ARG A 42 -0.68 -10.62 -3.59
C ARG A 42 -1.81 -11.39 -4.25
N TYR A 43 -1.51 -12.32 -5.14
CA TYR A 43 -2.50 -13.21 -5.74
C TYR A 43 -3.21 -14.06 -4.67
N GLN A 44 -2.47 -14.63 -3.70
CA GLN A 44 -3.09 -15.40 -2.62
C GLN A 44 -4.01 -14.54 -1.75
N TYR A 45 -3.62 -13.31 -1.43
CA TYR A 45 -4.49 -12.36 -0.73
C TYR A 45 -5.80 -12.09 -1.48
N HIS A 46 -5.72 -11.81 -2.78
CA HIS A 46 -6.93 -11.58 -3.59
C HIS A 46 -7.78 -12.85 -3.74
N LYS A 47 -7.16 -14.02 -3.82
CA LYS A 47 -7.85 -15.30 -3.82
C LYS A 47 -8.62 -15.53 -2.52
N CYS A 48 -8.02 -15.21 -1.37
CA CYS A 48 -8.71 -15.23 -0.08
C CYS A 48 -9.93 -14.31 -0.09
N ILE A 49 -9.76 -13.05 -0.51
CA ILE A 49 -10.85 -12.08 -0.58
C ILE A 49 -11.99 -12.60 -1.47
N ALA A 50 -11.69 -13.09 -2.67
CA ALA A 50 -12.69 -13.62 -3.58
C ALA A 50 -13.47 -14.81 -2.97
N ARG A 51 -12.77 -15.73 -2.29
CA ARG A 51 -13.38 -16.87 -1.61
C ARG A 51 -14.32 -16.42 -0.49
N GLU A 52 -13.86 -15.54 0.40
CA GLU A 52 -14.67 -15.06 1.52
C GLU A 52 -15.86 -14.22 1.04
N MET A 53 -15.69 -13.44 -0.03
CA MET A 53 -16.80 -12.72 -0.66
C MET A 53 -17.86 -13.66 -1.23
N GLN A 54 -17.47 -14.73 -1.91
CA GLN A 54 -18.41 -15.72 -2.43
C GLN A 54 -19.20 -16.38 -1.31
N ALA A 55 -18.53 -16.73 -0.21
CA ALA A 55 -19.20 -17.27 0.99
C ALA A 55 -20.17 -16.26 1.62
N ALA A 56 -19.82 -14.97 1.61
CA ALA A 56 -20.64 -13.90 2.18
C ALA A 56 -21.82 -13.48 1.29
N ALA A 57 -21.76 -13.73 -0.03
CA ALA A 57 -22.76 -13.26 -0.99
C ALA A 57 -24.16 -13.86 -0.77
N ALA A 58 -24.25 -15.06 -0.18
CA ALA A 58 -25.51 -15.71 0.14
C ALA A 58 -26.14 -15.21 1.46
N LEU A 59 -25.37 -14.52 2.30
CA LEU A 59 -25.81 -14.11 3.63
C LEU A 59 -26.47 -12.73 3.59
N LYS A 60 -27.66 -12.61 4.21
CA LYS A 60 -28.31 -11.33 4.45
C LYS A 60 -27.68 -10.68 5.68
N GLN A 61 -26.64 -9.88 5.48
CA GLN A 61 -25.88 -9.21 6.53
C GLN A 61 -25.67 -7.73 6.21
N ASP A 62 -25.37 -6.93 7.22
CA ASP A 62 -24.96 -5.54 7.03
C ASP A 62 -23.68 -5.48 6.15
N ILE A 63 -23.72 -4.63 5.13
CA ILE A 63 -22.64 -4.51 4.14
C ILE A 63 -21.33 -4.14 4.81
N ARG A 64 -21.33 -3.18 5.75
CA ARG A 64 -20.10 -2.65 6.35
C ARG A 64 -19.45 -3.72 7.23
N SER A 65 -20.25 -4.36 8.06
CA SER A 65 -19.83 -5.43 8.97
C SER A 65 -19.30 -6.64 8.19
N GLY A 66 -19.99 -7.04 7.12
CA GLY A 66 -19.53 -8.14 6.26
C GLY A 66 -18.25 -7.79 5.49
N THR A 67 -18.11 -6.54 5.04
CA THR A 67 -16.87 -6.08 4.39
C THR A 67 -15.68 -6.18 5.36
N GLU A 68 -15.83 -5.68 6.59
CA GLU A 68 -14.76 -5.74 7.59
C GLU A 68 -14.42 -7.19 7.95
N ALA A 69 -15.43 -8.05 8.13
CA ALA A 69 -15.22 -9.46 8.43
C ALA A 69 -14.43 -10.19 7.32
N ILE A 70 -14.76 -9.94 6.05
CA ILE A 70 -14.04 -10.50 4.89
C ILE A 70 -12.58 -10.05 4.90
N VAL A 71 -12.33 -8.74 5.01
CA VAL A 71 -10.97 -8.20 4.97
C VAL A 71 -10.14 -8.72 6.12
N LYS A 72 -10.71 -8.77 7.34
CA LYS A 72 -10.04 -9.26 8.55
C LYS A 72 -9.61 -10.72 8.43
N LYS A 73 -10.44 -11.59 7.86
CA LYS A 73 -10.10 -13.01 7.64
C LYS A 73 -8.88 -13.20 6.72
N CYS A 74 -8.62 -12.24 5.82
CA CYS A 74 -7.51 -12.31 4.88
C CYS A 74 -6.26 -11.53 5.34
N GLU A 75 -6.23 -10.99 6.57
CA GLU A 75 -5.07 -10.25 7.09
C GLU A 75 -3.82 -11.14 7.25
N ASN A 76 -3.99 -12.44 7.47
CA ASN A 76 -2.87 -13.39 7.49
C ASN A 76 -2.10 -13.43 6.17
N GLU A 77 -2.79 -13.30 5.03
CA GLU A 77 -2.15 -13.25 3.71
C GLU A 77 -1.38 -11.92 3.52
N LEU A 78 -1.89 -10.80 4.07
CA LEU A 78 -1.14 -9.53 4.09
C LEU A 78 0.16 -9.68 4.90
N ALA A 79 0.13 -10.43 6.01
CA ALA A 79 1.33 -10.69 6.80
C ALA A 79 2.38 -11.51 6.02
N VAL A 80 1.96 -12.41 5.14
CA VAL A 80 2.87 -13.15 4.23
C VAL A 80 3.56 -12.18 3.26
N ILE A 81 2.81 -11.26 2.65
CA ILE A 81 3.40 -10.23 1.77
C ILE A 81 4.42 -9.38 2.54
N ARG A 82 4.13 -9.03 3.80
CA ARG A 82 5.08 -8.31 4.66
C ARG A 82 6.38 -9.08 4.87
N LYS A 83 6.31 -10.40 5.10
CA LYS A 83 7.50 -11.25 5.24
C LYS A 83 8.37 -11.21 3.99
N VAL A 84 7.76 -11.32 2.81
CA VAL A 84 8.48 -11.20 1.52
C VAL A 84 9.21 -9.87 1.42
N TYR A 85 8.58 -8.75 1.80
CA TYR A 85 9.26 -7.45 1.81
C TYR A 85 10.48 -7.42 2.72
N ILE A 86 10.37 -7.98 3.92
CA ILE A 86 11.46 -7.98 4.91
C ILE A 86 12.62 -8.89 4.45
N GLU A 87 12.31 -10.08 3.94
CA GLU A 87 13.30 -11.03 3.40
C GLU A 87 14.10 -10.42 2.24
N GLU A 88 13.44 -9.61 1.42
CA GLU A 88 14.02 -8.90 0.28
C GLU A 88 14.63 -7.54 0.67
N LYS A 89 14.78 -7.28 1.98
CA LYS A 89 15.41 -6.08 2.56
C LYS A 89 14.75 -4.76 2.14
N VAL A 90 13.46 -4.78 1.82
CA VAL A 90 12.70 -3.55 1.55
C VAL A 90 12.49 -2.80 2.86
N PRO A 91 12.75 -1.48 2.93
CA PRO A 91 12.54 -0.69 4.14
C PRO A 91 11.13 -0.85 4.69
N ALA A 92 11.00 -1.12 6.00
CA ALA A 92 9.73 -1.43 6.63
C ALA A 92 8.67 -0.33 6.41
N VAL A 93 9.07 0.95 6.43
CA VAL A 93 8.16 2.08 6.18
C VAL A 93 7.53 2.02 4.78
N ILE A 94 8.29 1.58 3.77
CA ILE A 94 7.79 1.43 2.39
C ILE A 94 6.86 0.23 2.30
N ALA A 95 7.26 -0.91 2.88
CA ALA A 95 6.45 -2.13 2.93
C ALA A 95 5.10 -1.87 3.61
N ASP A 96 5.11 -1.28 4.80
CA ASP A 96 3.90 -1.03 5.60
C ASP A 96 2.97 -0.02 4.92
N ARG A 97 3.53 1.02 4.26
CA ARG A 97 2.74 1.97 3.45
C ARG A 97 2.03 1.25 2.30
N HIS A 98 2.74 0.40 1.56
CA HIS A 98 2.16 -0.32 0.44
C HIS A 98 1.11 -1.35 0.89
N LEU A 99 1.35 -2.07 2.00
CA LEU A 99 0.38 -3.00 2.57
C LEU A 99 -0.90 -2.29 3.04
N LYS A 100 -0.76 -1.12 3.67
CA LYS A 100 -1.91 -0.28 4.05
C LYS A 100 -2.72 0.13 2.82
N GLN A 101 -2.05 0.54 1.74
CA GLN A 101 -2.72 0.87 0.48
C GLN A 101 -3.44 -0.34 -0.11
N LEU A 102 -2.79 -1.51 -0.14
CA LEU A 102 -3.39 -2.76 -0.63
C LEU A 102 -4.63 -3.13 0.19
N ARG A 103 -4.56 -3.06 1.52
CA ARG A 103 -5.72 -3.29 2.41
C ARG A 103 -6.87 -2.35 2.08
N LEU A 104 -6.60 -1.03 2.02
CA LEU A 104 -7.62 -0.01 1.71
C LEU A 104 -8.28 -0.23 0.34
N GLN A 105 -7.49 -0.57 -0.68
CA GLN A 105 -8.02 -0.85 -2.02
C GLN A 105 -8.91 -2.08 -2.01
N SER A 106 -8.49 -3.17 -1.36
CA SER A 106 -9.31 -4.37 -1.24
C SER A 106 -10.59 -4.11 -0.46
N THR A 107 -10.54 -3.41 0.67
CA THR A 107 -11.74 -3.02 1.44
C THR A 107 -12.74 -2.27 0.56
N ARG A 108 -12.28 -1.29 -0.23
CA ARG A 108 -13.15 -0.53 -1.15
C ARG A 108 -13.77 -1.43 -2.22
N ASN A 109 -13.02 -2.37 -2.75
CA ASN A 109 -13.51 -3.31 -3.76
C ASN A 109 -14.55 -4.27 -3.18
N VAL A 110 -14.27 -4.87 -2.01
CA VAL A 110 -15.21 -5.73 -1.30
C VAL A 110 -16.51 -4.98 -1.02
N LEU A 111 -16.41 -3.76 -0.49
CA LEU A 111 -17.58 -2.92 -0.20
C LEU A 111 -18.46 -2.72 -1.43
N LYS A 112 -17.86 -2.29 -2.55
CA LYS A 112 -18.57 -2.08 -3.82
C LYS A 112 -19.28 -3.35 -4.28
N GLN A 113 -18.59 -4.48 -4.24
CA GLN A 113 -19.14 -5.75 -4.70
C GLN A 113 -20.27 -6.26 -3.80
N MET A 114 -20.17 -6.06 -2.49
CA MET A 114 -21.27 -6.35 -1.57
C MET A 114 -22.49 -5.46 -1.81
N MET A 115 -22.29 -4.17 -2.11
CA MET A 115 -23.38 -3.26 -2.49
C MET A 115 -24.07 -3.72 -3.78
N PHE A 116 -23.29 -4.13 -4.80
CA PHE A 116 -23.85 -4.66 -6.04
C PHE A 116 -24.64 -5.96 -5.81
N ALA A 117 -24.09 -6.88 -5.01
CA ALA A 117 -24.79 -8.12 -4.66
C ALA A 117 -26.09 -7.84 -3.89
N GLU A 118 -26.12 -6.86 -2.98
CA GLU A 118 -27.34 -6.47 -2.29
C GLU A 118 -28.38 -5.86 -3.24
N ALA A 119 -27.97 -4.96 -4.12
CA ALA A 119 -28.85 -4.35 -5.11
C ALA A 119 -29.48 -5.42 -6.03
N ALA A 120 -28.68 -6.38 -6.51
CA ALA A 120 -29.17 -7.49 -7.33
C ALA A 120 -30.19 -8.37 -6.57
N ARG A 121 -29.95 -8.66 -5.28
CA ARG A 121 -30.92 -9.40 -4.45
C ARG A 121 -32.23 -8.64 -4.28
N LYS A 122 -32.19 -7.32 -4.09
CA LYS A 122 -33.40 -6.48 -3.97
C LYS A 122 -34.18 -6.40 -5.28
N ALA A 123 -33.49 -6.32 -6.42
CA ALA A 123 -34.13 -6.32 -7.74
C ALA A 123 -34.87 -7.63 -8.03
N ASN A 124 -34.30 -8.78 -7.63
CA ASN A 124 -34.95 -10.10 -7.81
C ASN A 124 -36.06 -10.41 -6.79
N GLN A 125 -36.29 -9.54 -5.81
CA GLN A 125 -37.38 -9.67 -4.81
C GLN A 125 -38.61 -8.83 -5.17
N GLN A 126 -38.56 -8.08 -6.28
CA GLN A 126 -39.69 -7.37 -6.89
C GLN A 126 -40.31 -8.22 -8.00
#